data_AF-A0A1A8D4M1-F1
#
_entry.id   AF-A0A1A8D4M1-F1
#
_cell.length_a   1.000
_cell.length_b   1.000
_cell.length_c   1.000
_cell.angle_alpha   90.00
_cell.angle_beta   90.00
_cell.angle_gamma   90.00
#
_symmetry.space_group_name_H-M   'P 1'
#
loop_
_entity.id
_entity.type
_entity.pdbx_description
1 polymer ?
#
loop_
_entity_poly.entity_id
_entity_poly.type
_entity_poly.pdbx_seq_one_letter_code
_entity_poly.pdbx_strand_id
1 'polypeptide(L)'
;LEVTGGSESALLFQIIEKRRRDRINSSLSELRRLIPTALEKQGSAKLEKAEILQMTVDHLKMLQATGGKGHLDVQVLALDFQSLGFGECVTEVSRYLSSMEAQDYSDPLYSRLLSHLTSCASWHETASHQQPHPFHTHHWAALYPLPY
;
A
#
# COMPACT_ATOMS: atom_id res chain seq x y z
N LEU A 1 -22.67 19.25 54.94
CA LEU A 1 -21.42 19.30 54.14
C LEU A 1 -21.58 18.34 52.96
N GLU A 2 -22.42 18.65 51.97
CA GLU A 2 -22.69 17.76 50.82
C GLU A 2 -22.90 18.51 49.49
N VAL A 3 -22.41 19.74 49.37
CA VAL A 3 -22.61 20.55 48.14
C VAL A 3 -21.41 20.48 47.18
N THR A 4 -20.28 19.88 47.56
CA THR A 4 -19.05 19.88 46.74
C THR A 4 -18.93 18.71 45.76
N GLY A 5 -19.59 17.56 45.99
CA GLY A 5 -19.44 16.34 45.17
C GLY A 5 -20.08 16.39 43.77
N GLY A 6 -21.08 17.24 43.56
CA GLY A 6 -21.74 17.41 42.25
C GLY A 6 -20.93 18.24 41.25
N SER A 7 -20.03 19.11 41.74
CA SER A 7 -19.21 19.98 40.89
C SER A 7 -17.99 19.26 40.34
N GLU A 8 -17.31 18.46 41.17
CA GLU A 8 -16.14 17.67 40.73
C GLU A 8 -16.50 16.61 39.70
N SER A 9 -17.64 15.92 39.86
CA SER A 9 -18.13 14.92 38.90
C SER A 9 -18.47 15.54 37.54
N ALA A 10 -19.09 16.72 37.51
CA ALA A 10 -19.34 17.47 36.28
C ALA A 10 -18.04 17.95 35.61
N LEU A 11 -17.05 18.39 36.39
CA LEU A 11 -15.73 18.76 35.87
C LEU A 11 -15.00 17.55 35.28
N LEU A 12 -15.02 16.40 35.94
CA LEU A 12 -14.44 15.16 35.43
C LEU A 12 -15.11 14.73 34.13
N PHE A 13 -16.44 14.78 34.04
CA PHE A 13 -17.16 14.50 32.80
C PHE A 13 -16.74 15.44 31.67
N GLN A 14 -16.63 16.74 31.94
CA GLN A 14 -16.16 17.71 30.95
C GLN A 14 -14.71 17.43 30.48
N ILE A 15 -13.81 17.06 31.39
CA ILE A 15 -12.43 16.71 31.06
C ILE A 15 -12.38 15.44 30.18
N ILE A 16 -13.14 14.41 30.55
CA ILE A 16 -13.24 13.15 29.79
C ILE A 16 -13.80 13.42 28.39
N GLU A 17 -14.88 14.19 28.30
CA GLU A 17 -15.51 14.51 27.02
C GLU A 17 -14.61 15.40 26.15
N LYS A 18 -13.84 16.31 26.73
CA LYS A 18 -12.80 17.05 26.01
C LYS A 18 -11.76 16.10 25.42
N ARG A 19 -11.18 15.20 26.21
CA ARG A 19 -10.21 14.21 25.74
C ARG A 19 -10.77 13.33 24.61
N ARG A 20 -12.03 12.91 24.72
CA ARG A 20 -12.71 12.12 23.68
C ARG A 20 -12.81 12.90 22.37
N ARG A 21 -13.23 14.17 22.43
CA ARG A 21 -13.33 15.07 21.26
C ARG A 21 -11.97 15.31 20.63
N ASP A 22 -10.94 15.52 21.43
CA ASP A 22 -9.57 15.75 20.95
C ASP A 22 -9.06 14.52 20.18
N ARG A 23 -9.28 13.32 20.72
CA ARG A 23 -8.94 12.06 20.02
C ARG A 23 -9.65 11.94 18.66
N ILE A 24 -10.95 12.23 18.60
CA ILE A 24 -11.72 12.18 17.34
C ILE A 24 -11.18 13.17 16.32
N ASN A 25 -10.88 14.41 16.74
CA ASN A 25 -10.35 15.42 15.85
C ASN A 25 -8.93 15.08 15.37
N SER A 26 -8.11 14.43 16.22
CA SER A 26 -6.81 13.89 15.84
C SER A 26 -6.96 12.83 14.75
N SER A 27 -7.83 11.84 14.94
CA SER A 27 -8.07 10.79 13.94
C SER A 27 -8.59 11.36 12.62
N LEU A 28 -9.51 12.33 12.64
CA LEU A 28 -9.98 12.98 11.41
C LEU A 28 -8.88 13.74 10.66
N SER A 29 -7.94 14.34 11.40
CA SER A 29 -6.79 15.03 10.80
C SER A 29 -5.81 14.04 10.18
N GLU A 30 -5.60 12.90 10.83
CA GLU A 30 -4.79 11.81 10.30
C GLU A 30 -5.42 11.19 9.05
N LEU A 31 -6.73 10.93 9.05
CA LEU A 31 -7.47 10.44 7.89
C LEU A 31 -7.32 11.37 6.67
N ARG A 32 -7.40 12.70 6.85
CA ARG A 32 -7.15 13.65 5.75
C ARG A 32 -5.78 13.46 5.10
N ARG A 33 -4.78 13.07 5.87
CA ARG A 33 -3.40 12.92 5.39
C ARG A 33 -3.16 11.55 4.76
N LEU A 34 -3.90 10.52 5.20
CA LEU A 34 -3.74 9.14 4.72
C LEU A 34 -4.56 8.85 3.46
N ILE A 35 -5.70 9.51 3.27
CA ILE A 35 -6.59 9.25 2.14
C ILE A 35 -6.20 10.14 0.94
N PRO A 36 -5.80 9.57 -0.22
CA PRO A 36 -5.27 10.35 -1.34
C PRO A 36 -6.19 11.48 -1.82
N THR A 37 -7.47 11.17 -1.99
CA THR A 37 -8.48 12.14 -2.42
C THR A 37 -8.66 13.27 -1.41
N ALA A 38 -8.55 12.98 -0.10
CA ALA A 38 -8.69 13.98 0.96
C ALA A 38 -7.46 14.88 1.05
N LEU A 39 -6.28 14.30 0.80
CA LEU A 39 -5.00 15.01 0.76
C LEU A 39 -4.97 16.03 -0.39
N GLU A 40 -5.40 15.63 -1.60
CA GLU A 40 -5.48 16.52 -2.76
C GLU A 40 -6.38 17.74 -2.51
N LYS A 41 -7.49 17.53 -1.79
CA LYS A 41 -8.42 18.61 -1.43
C LYS A 41 -7.95 19.48 -0.26
N GLN A 42 -6.87 19.15 0.44
CA GLN A 42 -6.38 19.95 1.57
C GLN A 42 -6.04 21.40 1.18
N GLY A 43 -5.69 21.66 -0.08
CA GLY A 43 -5.43 23.00 -0.62
C GLY A 43 -6.69 23.76 -1.07
N SER A 44 -7.85 23.11 -1.14
CA SER A 44 -9.09 23.66 -1.71
C SER A 44 -10.24 23.53 -0.69
N ALA A 45 -10.37 24.56 0.15
CA ALA A 45 -11.36 24.69 1.22
C ALA A 45 -11.29 23.65 2.37
N LYS A 46 -11.80 24.05 3.54
CA LYS A 46 -11.81 23.21 4.74
C LYS A 46 -12.84 22.09 4.58
N LEU A 47 -12.36 20.87 4.33
CA LEU A 47 -13.20 19.67 4.23
C LEU A 47 -14.11 19.50 5.45
N GLU A 48 -15.38 19.18 5.22
CA GLU A 48 -16.33 18.88 6.30
C GLU A 48 -16.05 17.51 6.93
N LYS A 49 -16.50 17.30 8.18
CA LYS A 49 -16.28 16.02 8.88
C LYS A 49 -16.93 14.84 8.15
N ALA A 50 -18.13 15.04 7.61
CA ALA A 50 -18.86 14.02 6.87
C ALA A 50 -18.12 13.66 5.57
N GLU A 51 -17.56 14.65 4.87
CA GLU A 51 -16.80 14.45 3.64
C GLU A 51 -15.53 13.61 3.90
N ILE A 52 -14.74 13.92 4.93
CA ILE A 52 -13.56 13.11 5.30
C ILE A 52 -13.94 11.65 5.55
N LEU A 53 -15.04 11.42 6.28
CA LEU A 53 -15.50 10.06 6.58
C LEU A 53 -15.96 9.34 5.32
N GLN A 54 -16.69 10.01 4.43
CA GLN A 54 -17.14 9.43 3.17
C GLN A 54 -15.97 9.04 2.27
N MET A 55 -15.01 9.96 2.07
CA MET A 55 -13.80 9.71 1.28
C MET A 55 -12.99 8.54 1.84
N THR A 56 -12.94 8.42 3.18
CA THR A 56 -12.30 7.28 3.86
C THR A 56 -13.01 5.97 3.54
N VAL A 57 -14.35 5.94 3.65
CA VAL A 57 -15.15 4.74 3.36
C VAL A 57 -14.99 4.30 1.90
N ASP A 58 -15.01 5.25 0.96
CA ASP A 58 -14.84 4.97 -0.46
C ASP A 58 -13.45 4.41 -0.77
N HIS A 59 -12.41 4.96 -0.12
CA HIS A 59 -11.06 4.41 -0.22
C HIS A 59 -10.96 2.98 0.34
N LEU A 60 -11.60 2.70 1.48
CA LEU A 60 -11.62 1.34 2.05
C LEU A 60 -12.37 0.34 1.15
N LYS A 61 -13.49 0.75 0.54
CA LYS A 61 -14.22 -0.08 -0.44
C LYS A 61 -13.37 -0.37 -1.67
N MET A 62 -12.67 0.64 -2.19
CA MET A 62 -11.71 0.47 -3.28
C MET A 62 -10.62 -0.53 -2.90
N LEU A 63 -10.02 -0.39 -1.72
CA LEU A 63 -9.00 -1.34 -1.24
C LEU A 63 -9.56 -2.76 -1.13
N GLN A 64 -10.79 -2.93 -0.64
CA GLN A 64 -11.43 -4.25 -0.57
C GLN A 64 -11.71 -4.85 -1.95
N ALA A 65 -12.20 -4.05 -2.90
CA ALA A 65 -12.43 -4.48 -4.27
C ALA A 65 -11.13 -4.89 -4.98
N THR A 66 -10.03 -4.21 -4.69
CA THR A 66 -8.68 -4.51 -5.21
C THR A 66 -7.93 -5.56 -4.37
N GLY A 67 -8.60 -6.24 -3.43
CA GLY A 67 -7.98 -7.31 -2.62
C GLY A 67 -6.87 -6.85 -1.67
N GLY A 68 -6.92 -5.59 -1.20
CA GLY A 68 -5.95 -5.00 -0.27
C GLY A 68 -4.63 -4.57 -0.91
N LYS A 69 -4.50 -4.64 -2.24
CA LYS A 69 -3.24 -4.42 -2.99
C LYS A 69 -3.03 -2.98 -3.48
N GLY A 70 -3.77 -1.99 -2.98
CA GLY A 70 -3.71 -0.60 -3.50
C GLY A 70 -2.34 0.08 -3.45
N HIS A 71 -1.42 -0.35 -2.57
CA HIS A 71 -0.01 0.10 -2.56
C HIS A 71 0.95 -0.93 -3.19
N LEU A 72 0.50 -2.18 -3.37
CA LEU A 72 1.25 -3.15 -4.17
C LEU A 72 1.23 -2.76 -5.63
N ASP A 73 0.18 -2.10 -6.14
CA ASP A 73 0.03 -1.80 -7.56
C ASP A 73 1.17 -0.92 -8.10
N VAL A 74 1.56 0.17 -7.42
CA VAL A 74 2.69 1.02 -7.87
C VAL A 74 4.03 0.27 -7.85
N GLN A 75 4.25 -0.59 -6.86
CA GLN A 75 5.49 -1.34 -6.74
C GLN A 75 5.55 -2.52 -7.72
N VAL A 76 4.43 -3.18 -7.96
CA VAL A 76 4.26 -4.22 -8.99
C VAL A 76 4.42 -3.60 -10.38
N LEU A 77 3.77 -2.48 -10.66
CA LEU A 77 3.94 -1.74 -11.91
C LEU A 77 5.39 -1.30 -12.11
N ALA A 78 6.06 -0.79 -11.07
CA ALA A 78 7.48 -0.41 -11.16
C ALA A 78 8.38 -1.61 -11.49
N LEU A 79 8.09 -2.79 -10.93
CA LEU A 79 8.78 -4.03 -11.24
C LEU A 79 8.48 -4.52 -12.66
N ASP A 80 7.24 -4.37 -13.13
CA ASP A 80 6.82 -4.68 -14.50
C ASP A 80 7.49 -3.75 -15.52
N PHE A 81 7.59 -2.46 -15.22
CA PHE A 81 8.34 -1.51 -16.06
C PHE A 81 9.84 -1.83 -16.06
N GLN A 82 10.38 -2.29 -14.93
CA GLN A 82 11.78 -2.70 -14.85
C GLN A 82 12.06 -3.97 -15.66
N SER A 83 11.18 -4.99 -15.59
CA SER A 83 11.31 -6.22 -16.37
C SER A 83 11.16 -5.95 -17.87
N LEU A 84 10.22 -5.10 -18.26
CA LEU A 84 10.02 -4.66 -19.64
C LEU A 84 11.27 -3.93 -20.18
N GLY A 85 11.77 -2.93 -19.46
CA GLY A 85 12.96 -2.17 -19.87
C GLY A 85 14.23 -3.03 -19.92
N PHE A 86 14.33 -4.03 -19.04
CA PHE A 86 15.42 -5.01 -19.12
C PHE A 86 15.30 -5.89 -20.37
N GLY A 87 14.10 -6.37 -20.72
CA GLY A 87 13.85 -7.14 -21.95
C GLY A 87 14.17 -6.35 -23.22
N GLU A 88 13.85 -5.06 -23.25
CA GLU A 88 14.23 -4.15 -24.35
C GLU A 88 15.75 -4.02 -24.46
N CYS A 89 16.45 -3.89 -23.32
CA CYS A 89 17.92 -3.87 -23.28
C CYS A 89 18.53 -5.16 -23.85
N VAL A 90 18.03 -6.34 -23.47
CA VAL A 90 18.51 -7.62 -24.01
C VAL A 90 18.29 -7.70 -25.53
N THR A 91 17.12 -7.27 -25.99
CA THR A 91 16.77 -7.23 -27.42
C THR A 91 17.72 -6.30 -28.20
N GLU A 92 18.00 -5.13 -27.64
CA GLU A 92 18.88 -4.15 -28.26
C GLU A 92 20.34 -4.60 -28.29
N VAL A 93 20.82 -5.26 -27.24
CA VAL A 93 22.15 -5.90 -27.21
C VAL A 93 22.25 -6.99 -28.27
N SER A 94 21.23 -7.85 -28.40
CA SER A 94 21.18 -8.88 -29.45
C SER A 94 21.23 -8.28 -30.85
N ARG A 95 20.47 -7.20 -31.08
CA ARG A 95 20.42 -6.47 -32.35
C ARG A 95 21.76 -5.80 -32.66
N TYR A 96 22.38 -5.16 -31.68
CA TYR A 96 23.66 -4.47 -31.81
C TYR A 96 24.76 -5.45 -32.21
N LEU A 97 24.91 -6.55 -31.46
CA LEU A 97 25.90 -7.59 -31.74
C LEU A 97 25.67 -8.22 -33.13
N SER A 98 24.42 -8.52 -33.48
CA SER A 98 24.06 -9.02 -34.82
C SER A 98 24.36 -8.04 -35.95
N SER A 99 24.36 -6.73 -35.67
CA SER A 99 24.65 -5.67 -36.67
C SER A 99 26.14 -5.32 -36.78
N MET A 100 26.92 -5.57 -35.73
CA MET A 100 28.37 -5.33 -35.71
C MET A 100 29.18 -6.55 -36.17
N GLU A 101 28.65 -7.76 -36.01
CA GLU A 101 29.25 -8.99 -36.50
C GLU A 101 28.53 -9.49 -37.75
N ALA A 102 28.92 -8.97 -38.91
CA ALA A 102 28.68 -9.65 -40.19
C ALA A 102 29.58 -10.89 -40.39
N GLN A 103 30.19 -11.40 -39.32
CA GLN A 103 31.06 -12.57 -39.34
C GLN A 103 30.93 -13.32 -38.01
N ASP A 104 30.34 -14.52 -38.06
CA ASP A 104 30.21 -15.52 -37.00
C ASP A 104 29.17 -15.31 -35.88
N TYR A 105 27.90 -15.57 -36.22
CA TYR A 105 26.83 -16.00 -35.28
C TYR A 105 27.19 -17.22 -34.38
N SER A 106 28.38 -17.79 -34.55
CA SER A 106 28.93 -18.89 -33.77
C SER A 106 29.82 -18.42 -32.61
N ASP A 107 29.94 -17.11 -32.32
CA ASP A 107 30.77 -16.64 -31.21
C ASP A 107 30.22 -17.17 -29.86
N PRO A 108 30.98 -18.01 -29.13
CA PRO A 108 30.60 -18.46 -27.79
C PRO A 108 30.39 -17.29 -26.81
N LEU A 109 30.94 -16.10 -27.08
CA LEU A 109 30.71 -14.90 -26.27
C LEU A 109 29.29 -14.36 -26.46
N TYR A 110 28.77 -14.30 -27.70
CA TYR A 110 27.40 -13.89 -27.99
C TYR A 110 26.38 -14.76 -27.25
N SER A 111 26.50 -16.09 -27.40
CA SER A 111 25.60 -17.05 -26.76
C SER A 111 25.68 -17.01 -25.22
N ARG A 112 26.88 -16.85 -24.65
CA ARG A 112 27.08 -16.76 -23.20
C ARG A 112 26.53 -15.45 -22.63
N LEU A 113 26.75 -14.33 -23.30
CA LEU A 113 26.24 -13.03 -22.88
C LEU A 113 24.71 -12.99 -22.95
N LEU A 114 24.13 -13.43 -24.05
CA LEU A 114 22.67 -13.45 -24.19
C LEU A 114 22.02 -14.40 -23.19
N SER A 115 22.58 -15.60 -23.00
CA SER A 115 22.11 -16.55 -21.98
C SER A 115 22.18 -15.96 -20.57
N HIS A 116 23.27 -15.26 -20.24
CA HIS A 116 23.42 -14.60 -18.95
C HIS A 116 22.39 -13.49 -18.74
N LEU A 117 22.21 -12.61 -19.72
CA LEU A 117 21.22 -11.53 -19.67
C LEU A 117 19.79 -12.08 -19.54
N THR A 118 19.43 -13.08 -20.34
CA THR A 118 18.10 -13.70 -20.27
C THR A 118 17.88 -14.40 -18.92
N SER A 119 18.91 -15.01 -18.34
CA SER A 119 18.83 -15.58 -16.99
C SER A 119 18.59 -14.48 -15.96
N CYS A 120 19.36 -13.39 -16.00
CA CYS A 120 19.18 -12.24 -15.10
C CYS A 120 17.76 -11.64 -15.18
N ALA A 121 17.17 -11.59 -16.38
CA ALA A 121 15.77 -11.17 -16.56
C ALA A 121 14.80 -12.07 -15.78
N SER A 122 14.98 -13.40 -15.88
CA SER A 122 14.11 -14.39 -15.21
C SER A 122 14.29 -14.46 -13.68
N TRP A 123 15.47 -14.10 -13.15
CA TRP A 123 15.71 -14.02 -11.70
C TRP A 123 14.94 -12.86 -11.07
N HIS A 124 14.80 -11.74 -11.79
CA HIS A 124 13.97 -10.62 -11.32
C HIS A 124 12.48 -10.98 -11.24
N GLU A 125 12.01 -11.86 -12.13
CA GLU A 125 10.61 -12.28 -12.22
C GLU A 125 10.22 -13.37 -11.20
N THR A 126 11.20 -14.17 -10.75
CA THR A 126 10.99 -15.23 -9.73
C THR A 126 11.10 -14.70 -8.30
N ALA A 127 11.97 -13.71 -8.05
CA ALA A 127 12.07 -13.05 -6.74
C ALA A 127 10.81 -12.24 -6.36
N SER A 128 9.95 -11.90 -7.34
CA SER A 128 8.69 -11.18 -7.12
C SER A 128 7.49 -12.07 -6.79
N HIS A 129 7.57 -13.39 -7.01
CA HIS A 129 6.47 -14.34 -6.80
C HIS A 129 6.49 -15.07 -5.44
N GLN A 130 7.54 -14.92 -4.63
CA GLN A 130 7.57 -15.47 -3.28
C GLN A 130 6.92 -14.51 -2.28
N GLN A 131 5.59 -14.50 -2.25
CA GLN A 131 4.84 -14.14 -1.05
C GLN A 131 4.77 -15.38 -0.13
N PRO A 132 5.19 -15.31 1.15
CA PRO A 132 4.85 -16.34 2.11
C PRO A 132 3.33 -16.31 2.34
N HIS A 133 2.68 -17.47 2.20
CA HIS A 133 1.24 -17.61 2.43
C HIS A 133 0.85 -17.07 3.83
N PRO A 134 -0.17 -16.21 3.94
CA PRO A 134 -0.83 -15.93 5.20
C PRO A 134 -1.83 -17.06 5.49
N PHE A 135 -2.03 -17.43 6.75
CA PHE A 135 -3.30 -17.83 7.40
C PHE A 135 -2.97 -18.61 8.68
N HIS A 136 -2.67 -17.89 9.75
CA HIS A 136 -3.04 -18.35 11.09
C HIS A 136 -4.16 -17.43 11.56
N THR A 137 -5.41 -17.83 11.28
CA THR A 137 -6.60 -17.20 11.82
C THR A 137 -6.61 -17.39 13.33
N HIS A 138 -6.30 -16.33 14.08
CA HIS A 138 -6.51 -16.30 15.53
C HIS A 138 -8.01 -16.41 15.83
N HIS A 139 -8.39 -17.55 16.38
CA HIS A 139 -9.72 -17.94 16.84
C HIS A 139 -10.19 -17.16 18.09
N TRP A 140 -10.23 -15.82 18.09
CA TRP A 140 -10.64 -15.10 19.31
C TRP A 140 -12.16 -15.12 19.59
N ALA A 141 -12.96 -15.79 18.77
CA ALA A 141 -14.43 -15.78 18.86
C ALA A 141 -15.04 -16.81 19.84
N ALA A 142 -14.28 -17.39 20.78
CA ALA A 142 -14.76 -18.48 21.64
C ALA A 142 -14.98 -18.13 23.12
N LEU A 143 -15.00 -16.85 23.53
CA LEU A 143 -15.15 -16.51 24.95
C LEU A 143 -16.06 -15.31 25.18
N TYR A 144 -17.36 -15.41 24.87
CA TYR A 144 -18.40 -14.67 25.60
C TYR A 144 -19.75 -15.41 25.49
N PRO A 145 -20.33 -15.90 26.60
CA PRO A 145 -21.71 -16.36 26.62
C PRO A 145 -22.67 -15.16 26.73
N LEU A 146 -23.70 -15.13 25.88
CA LEU A 146 -24.84 -14.22 25.98
C LEU A 146 -25.70 -14.59 27.20
N PRO A 147 -26.14 -13.62 28.03
CA PRO A 147 -27.13 -13.90 29.08
C PRO A 147 -28.54 -13.89 28.48
N TYR A 148 -29.32 -14.92 28.82
CA TYR A 148 -30.78 -14.88 28.88
C TYR A 148 -31.20 -14.62 30.33
#